data_AF-A0A5C6Z9T7-F1
#
_entry.id   AF-A0A5C6Z9T7-F1
#
_cell.length_a   1.000
_cell.length_b   1.000
_cell.length_c   1.000
_cell.angle_alpha   90.00
_cell.angle_beta   90.00
_cell.angle_gamma   90.00
#
_symmetry.space_group_name_H-M   'P 1'
#
loop_
_entity.id
_entity.type
_entity.pdbx_description
1 polymer ?
#
loop_
_entity_poly.entity_id
_entity_poly.type
_entity_poly.pdbx_seq_one_letter_code
_entity_poly.pdbx_strand_id
1 'polypeptide(L)'
;MKKFEVYKNIRKRAVIFGLPISLFALMMVAILASLLIIIFSFSFLMIIGVMVFNAALYIALTRMANNPQLFQSAKAFPKIISNKRNSGFNYE
;
A
#
# COMPACT_ATOMS: atom_id res chain seq x y z
N MET A 1 27.32 27.87 -9.50
CA MET A 1 25.97 27.28 -9.70
C MET A 1 25.76 26.22 -8.63
N LYS A 2 24.66 26.28 -7.85
CA LYS A 2 24.36 25.29 -6.81
C LYS A 2 24.00 23.95 -7.48
N LYS A 3 24.70 22.88 -7.12
CA LYS A 3 24.37 21.53 -7.58
C LYS A 3 23.25 20.99 -6.70
N PHE A 4 22.09 20.70 -7.29
CA PHE A 4 21.01 19.99 -6.62
C PHE A 4 21.16 18.50 -6.93
N GLU A 5 21.35 17.68 -5.90
CA GLU A 5 21.26 16.23 -6.08
C GLU A 5 19.84 15.87 -6.49
N VAL A 6 19.72 15.01 -7.51
CA VAL A 6 18.41 14.56 -8.00
C VAL A 6 17.72 13.79 -6.88
N TYR A 7 16.74 14.43 -6.24
CA TYR A 7 15.95 13.85 -5.16
C TYR A 7 15.25 12.59 -5.66
N LYS A 8 15.80 11.41 -5.36
CA LYS A 8 15.34 10.13 -5.95
C LYS A 8 13.99 9.64 -5.38
N ASN A 9 13.50 10.28 -4.31
CA ASN A 9 12.27 9.88 -3.63
C ASN A 9 10.97 10.33 -4.32
N ILE A 10 11.01 11.22 -5.33
CA ILE A 10 9.82 11.63 -6.10
C ILE A 10 9.14 10.45 -6.83
N ARG A 11 9.85 9.34 -7.08
CA ARG A 11 9.30 8.12 -7.69
C ARG A 11 8.82 7.09 -6.67
N LYS A 12 9.00 7.32 -5.36
CA LYS A 12 8.45 6.44 -4.34
C LYS A 12 6.97 6.76 -4.19
N ARG A 13 6.12 5.72 -4.24
CA ARG A 13 4.68 5.86 -3.97
C ARG A 13 4.50 6.56 -2.62
N ALA A 14 3.55 7.48 -2.55
CA ALA A 14 3.18 8.12 -1.29
C ALA A 14 2.70 7.05 -0.31
N VAL A 15 3.41 6.92 0.80
CA VAL A 15 3.05 6.05 1.92
C VAL A 15 2.70 6.93 3.10
N ILE A 16 1.56 6.68 3.71
CA ILE A 16 1.03 7.40 4.86
C ILE A 16 0.87 6.38 5.97
N PHE A 17 1.58 6.57 7.08
CA PHE A 17 1.62 5.62 8.21
C PHE A 17 1.91 4.17 7.79
N GLY A 18 2.85 3.97 6.85
CA GLY A 18 3.23 2.64 6.37
C GLY A 18 2.25 1.99 5.39
N LEU A 19 1.13 2.65 5.06
CA LEU A 19 0.14 2.18 4.10
C LEU A 19 0.23 2.98 2.78
N PRO A 20 0.02 2.34 1.61
CA PRO A 20 -0.22 3.06 0.37
C PRO A 20 -1.54 3.83 0.46
N ILE A 21 -1.66 4.89 -0.32
CA ILE A 21 -2.78 5.85 -0.23
C ILE A 21 -4.18 5.21 -0.30
N SER A 22 -4.35 4.12 -1.06
CA SER A 22 -5.61 3.38 -1.17
C SER A 22 -5.97 2.63 0.11
N LEU A 23 -5.01 1.92 0.71
CA LEU A 23 -5.23 1.19 1.97
C LEU A 23 -5.38 2.16 3.14
N PHE A 24 -4.70 3.30 3.09
CA PHE A 24 -4.91 4.39 4.04
C PHE A 24 -6.34 4.94 3.95
N ALA A 25 -6.87 5.18 2.75
CA ALA A 25 -8.24 5.64 2.57
C ALA A 25 -9.26 4.64 3.14
N LEU A 26 -9.04 3.34 2.93
CA LEU A 26 -9.88 2.29 3.53
C LEU A 26 -9.87 2.33 5.05
N MET A 27 -8.69 2.51 5.67
CA MET A 27 -8.55 2.67 7.12
C MET A 27 -9.30 3.92 7.62
N MET A 28 -9.21 5.04 6.90
CA MET A 28 -9.92 6.27 7.26
C MET A 28 -11.45 6.10 7.20
N VAL A 29 -11.96 5.40 6.20
CA VAL A 29 -13.40 5.09 6.10
C VAL A 29 -13.85 4.24 7.29
N ALA A 30 -13.06 3.22 7.68
CA ALA A 30 -13.37 2.38 8.83
C ALA A 30 -13.39 3.19 10.14
N ILE A 31 -12.46 4.11 10.34
CA ILE A 31 -12.43 5.02 11.51
C ILE A 31 -13.67 5.91 11.54
N LEU A 32 -14.06 6.50 10.42
CA LEU A 32 -15.23 7.36 10.34
C LEU A 32 -16.53 6.58 10.60
N ALA A 33 -16.68 5.40 10.01
CA ALA A 33 -17.81 4.52 10.27
C ALA A 33 -17.87 4.10 11.75
N SER A 34 -16.73 3.76 12.32
CA SER A 34 -16.58 3.41 13.75
C SER A 34 -17.01 4.54 14.66
N LEU A 35 -16.62 5.78 14.34
CA LEU A 35 -17.02 6.97 15.06
C LEU A 35 -18.55 7.15 15.02
N LEU A 36 -19.18 6.99 13.85
CA LEU A 36 -20.63 7.06 13.72
C LEU A 36 -21.32 6.02 14.60
N ILE A 37 -20.86 4.77 14.59
CA ILE A 37 -21.45 3.70 15.41
C ILE A 37 -21.35 4.04 16.90
N ILE A 38 -20.19 4.51 17.36
CA ILE A 38 -19.96 4.90 18.76
C ILE A 38 -20.96 5.98 19.21
N ILE A 39 -21.21 6.99 18.37
CA ILE A 39 -22.12 8.10 18.69
C ILE A 39 -23.57 7.61 18.74
N PHE A 40 -24.01 6.76 17.82
CA PHE A 40 -25.41 6.34 17.74
C PHE A 40 -25.80 5.21 18.70
N SER A 41 -24.89 4.29 19.01
CA SER A 41 -25.20 3.04 19.72
C SER A 41 -24.47 2.92 21.05
N PHE A 42 -24.04 4.05 21.63
CA PHE A 42 -23.17 4.17 22.80
C PHE A 42 -23.34 3.05 23.84
N SER A 43 -22.46 2.05 23.76
CA SER A 43 -22.43 0.87 24.64
C SER A 43 -20.97 0.49 24.88
N PHE A 44 -20.64 0.19 26.13
CA PHE A 44 -19.26 -0.10 26.53
C PHE A 44 -18.64 -1.25 25.74
N LEU A 45 -19.39 -2.35 25.55
CA LEU A 45 -18.93 -3.52 24.82
C LEU A 45 -18.67 -3.18 23.34
N MET A 46 -19.51 -2.33 22.76
CA MET A 46 -19.39 -1.93 21.37
C MET A 46 -18.20 -1.01 21.15
N ILE A 47 -17.91 -0.07 22.07
CA ILE A 47 -16.72 0.79 22.01
C ILE A 47 -15.44 -0.07 21.99
N ILE A 48 -15.34 -1.05 22.88
CA ILE A 48 -14.19 -1.97 22.94
C ILE A 48 -14.10 -2.79 21.64
N GLY A 49 -15.20 -3.36 21.17
CA GLY A 49 -15.23 -4.14 19.94
C GLY A 49 -14.80 -3.34 18.71
N VAL A 50 -15.27 -2.10 18.59
CA VAL A 50 -14.90 -1.18 17.51
C VAL A 50 -13.42 -0.79 17.57
N MET A 51 -12.88 -0.54 18.76
CA MET A 51 -11.44 -0.27 18.92
C MET A 51 -10.58 -1.47 18.49
N VAL A 52 -10.93 -2.67 18.95
CA VAL A 52 -10.23 -3.90 18.57
C VAL A 52 -10.31 -4.15 17.07
N PHE A 53 -11.48 -3.92 16.46
CA PHE A 53 -11.67 -4.06 15.02
C PHE A 53 -10.76 -3.12 14.22
N ASN A 54 -10.67 -1.84 14.59
CA ASN A 54 -9.77 -0.89 13.92
C ASN A 54 -8.30 -1.29 14.06
N ALA A 55 -7.87 -1.73 15.24
CA ALA A 55 -6.51 -2.20 15.46
C ALA A 55 -6.18 -3.45 14.61
N ALA A 56 -7.08 -4.44 14.60
CA ALA A 56 -6.94 -5.65 13.81
C ALA A 56 -6.90 -5.34 12.30
N LEU A 57 -7.78 -4.45 11.83
CA LEU A 57 -7.82 -3.99 10.44
C LEU A 57 -6.50 -3.31 10.05
N TYR A 58 -5.99 -2.40 10.88
CA TYR A 58 -4.72 -1.72 10.63
C TYR A 58 -3.54 -2.71 10.50
N ILE A 59 -3.46 -3.68 11.40
CA ILE A 59 -2.41 -4.72 11.37
C ILE A 59 -2.55 -5.57 10.10
N ALA A 60 -3.76 -5.99 9.74
CA ALA A 60 -4.02 -6.78 8.54
C ALA A 60 -3.63 -6.03 7.26
N LEU A 61 -4.02 -4.77 7.14
CA LEU A 61 -3.69 -3.91 5.99
C LEU A 61 -2.18 -3.66 5.89
N THR A 62 -1.51 -3.42 7.03
CA THR A 62 -0.06 -3.19 7.06
C THR A 62 0.70 -4.46 6.67
N ARG A 63 0.26 -5.63 7.15
CA ARG A 63 0.85 -6.92 6.75
C ARG A 63 0.67 -7.19 5.25
N MET A 64 -0.49 -6.83 4.70
CA MET A 64 -0.78 -6.97 3.28
C MET A 64 0.04 -5.98 2.42
N ALA A 65 0.24 -4.75 2.90
CA ALA A 65 1.06 -3.74 2.24
C ALA A 65 2.56 -4.10 2.23
N ASN A 66 3.05 -4.69 3.33
CA ASN A 66 4.45 -5.11 3.49
C ASN A 66 4.79 -6.42 2.76
N ASN A 67 3.79 -7.16 2.29
CA ASN A 67 3.99 -8.34 1.45
C ASN A 67 3.61 -8.05 -0.01
N PRO A 68 4.49 -7.39 -0.80
CA PRO A 68 4.19 -6.97 -2.16
C PRO A 68 3.93 -8.14 -3.13
N GLN A 69 4.17 -9.39 -2.73
CA GLN A 69 3.84 -10.57 -3.53
C GLN A 69 2.33 -10.79 -3.68
N LEU A 70 1.51 -10.35 -2.72
CA LEU A 70 0.04 -10.50 -2.79
C LEU A 70 -0.60 -9.55 -3.82
N PHE A 71 0.10 -8.45 -4.16
CA PHE A 71 -0.37 -7.43 -5.10
C PHE A 71 0.46 -7.35 -6.39
N GLN A 72 1.32 -8.34 -6.67
CA GLN A 72 1.93 -8.50 -8.00
C GLN A 72 0.88 -9.01 -8.99
N SER A 73 -0.13 -8.19 -9.29
CA SER A 73 -0.97 -8.35 -10.47
C SER A 73 -0.12 -8.05 -11.70
N ALA A 74 0.49 -9.12 -12.22
CA ALA A 74 1.27 -9.22 -13.44
C ALA A 74 2.55 -8.37 -13.50
N LYS A 75 3.66 -9.01 -13.90
CA LYS A 75 4.87 -8.33 -14.34
C LYS A 75 4.52 -7.45 -15.55
N ALA A 76 4.25 -6.17 -15.34
CA ALA A 76 4.06 -5.19 -16.42
C ALA A 76 5.34 -4.97 -17.25
N PHE A 77 6.49 -5.48 -16.77
CA PHE A 77 7.76 -5.43 -17.48
C PHE A 77 8.31 -6.83 -17.75
N PRO A 78 8.66 -7.16 -19.00
CA PRO A 78 9.35 -8.41 -19.32
C PRO A 78 10.72 -8.45 -18.62
N LYS A 79 11.18 -9.67 -18.30
CA LYS A 79 12.43 -9.91 -17.55
C LYS A 79 13.66 -9.27 -18.23
N ILE A 80 13.60 -9.05 -19.54
CA ILE A 80 14.68 -8.47 -20.35
C ILE A 80 14.05 -7.60 -21.44
N ILE A 81 14.37 -6.30 -21.44
CA ILE A 81 14.18 -5.40 -22.60
C ILE A 81 15.61 -5.10 -23.08
N SER A 82 15.99 -5.67 -24.22
CA SER A 82 17.29 -5.41 -24.84
C SER A 82 17.07 -4.68 -26.17
N ASN A 83 17.76 -3.56 -26.37
CA ASN A 83 17.77 -2.86 -27.65
C ASN A 83 18.81 -3.46 -28.63
N LYS A 84 19.33 -4.67 -28.35
CA LYS A 84 20.22 -5.37 -29.28
C LYS A 84 19.40 -5.80 -30.49
N ARG A 85 19.87 -5.47 -31.70
CA ARG A 85 19.32 -5.99 -32.96
C ARG A 85 19.42 -7.51 -32.88
N ASN A 86 18.27 -8.21 -32.88
CA ASN A 86 18.26 -9.67 -32.83
C ASN A 86 18.91 -10.19 -34.12
N SER A 87 20.18 -10.59 -34.03
CA SER A 87 20.97 -11.01 -35.18
C SER A 87 20.79 -12.49 -35.54
N GLY A 88 19.79 -13.19 -34.98
CA GLY A 88 19.37 -14.54 -35.41
C GLY A 88 20.42 -15.65 -35.23
N PHE A 89 21.60 -15.35 -34.70
CA PHE A 89 22.65 -16.32 -34.47
C PHE A 89 22.48 -16.96 -33.10
N ASN A 90 22.11 -18.25 -33.10
CA ASN A 90 22.28 -19.14 -31.96
C ASN A 90 23.73 -19.63 -31.97
N TYR A 91 24.49 -19.24 -30.96
CA TYR A 91 25.74 -19.90 -30.61
C TYR A 91 25.42 -20.79 -29.41
N GLU A 92 25.23 -22.08 -29.68
CA GLU A 92 25.26 -23.15 -28.67
C GLU A 92 26.66 -23.28 -28.06
#